data_AF-A0A373Q8Z7-F1
#
_entry.id   AF-A0A373Q8Z7-F1
#
_cell.length_a   1.000
_cell.length_b   1.000
_cell.length_c   1.000
_cell.angle_alpha   90.00
_cell.angle_beta   90.00
_cell.angle_gamma   90.00
#
_symmetry.space_group_name_H-M   'P 1'
#
loop_
_entity.id
_entity.type
_entity.pdbx_description
1 polymer ?
#
loop_
_entity_poly.entity_id
_entity_poly.type
_entity_poly.pdbx_seq_one_letter_code
_entity_poly.pdbx_strand_id
1 'polypeptide(L)'
;MWEDILGQLTKLSKEQLIYIIEQYRKATLRMSNALVRESMCYIHSTDACDIIRDCISDCDFIRNHELAAYVDMKLGKISGEEYRDIVLREDAD
;
A
#
# COMPACT_ATOMS: atom_id res chain seq x y z
N MET A 1 -8.63 -10.30 11.79
CA MET A 1 -7.58 -10.05 10.77
C MET A 1 -8.15 -9.78 9.37
N TRP A 2 -8.89 -10.71 8.73
CA TRP A 2 -9.55 -10.41 7.43
C TRP A 2 -10.86 -9.61 7.61
N GLU A 3 -11.64 -9.89 8.66
CA GLU A 3 -12.86 -9.11 8.96
C GLU A 3 -12.55 -7.64 9.28
N ASP A 4 -11.41 -7.36 9.90
CA ASP A 4 -10.97 -5.99 10.23
C ASP A 4 -10.65 -5.17 8.97
N ILE A 5 -10.00 -5.78 7.97
CA ILE A 5 -9.63 -5.09 6.72
C ILE A 5 -10.89 -4.76 5.91
N LEU A 6 -11.85 -5.68 5.82
CA LEU A 6 -13.12 -5.41 5.13
C LEU A 6 -13.91 -4.30 5.86
N GLY A 7 -13.92 -4.33 7.19
CA GLY A 7 -14.52 -3.29 8.03
C GLY A 7 -13.88 -1.91 7.84
N GLN A 8 -12.55 -1.84 7.65
CA GLN A 8 -11.86 -0.59 7.33
C GLN A 8 -12.17 -0.12 5.91
N LEU A 9 -12.09 -1.01 4.91
CA LEU A 9 -12.33 -0.68 3.51
C LEU A 9 -13.74 -0.13 3.25
N THR A 10 -14.76 -0.66 3.94
CA THR A 10 -16.15 -0.19 3.78
C THR A 10 -16.39 1.22 4.31
N LYS A 11 -15.52 1.73 5.17
CA LYS A 11 -15.59 3.10 5.72
C LYS A 11 -14.88 4.13 4.83
N LEU A 12 -14.10 3.69 3.85
CA LEU A 12 -13.34 4.58 2.99
C LEU A 12 -14.23 5.28 1.95
N SER A 13 -13.83 6.50 1.62
CA SER A 13 -14.40 7.22 0.48
C SER A 13 -14.05 6.53 -0.84
N LYS A 14 -14.87 6.79 -1.88
CA LYS A 14 -14.63 6.28 -3.24
C LYS A 14 -13.23 6.64 -3.76
N GLU A 15 -12.76 7.85 -3.47
CA GLU A 15 -11.44 8.32 -3.90
C GLU A 15 -10.31 7.54 -3.21
N GLN A 16 -10.43 7.31 -1.90
CA GLN A 16 -9.47 6.49 -1.16
C GLN A 16 -9.44 5.04 -1.68
N LEU A 17 -10.61 4.46 -1.98
CA LEU A 17 -10.70 3.13 -2.58
C LEU A 17 -10.03 3.07 -3.97
N ILE A 18 -10.22 4.10 -4.80
CA ILE A 18 -9.57 4.21 -6.11
C ILE A 18 -8.05 4.25 -5.94
N TYR A 19 -7.54 5.07 -5.01
CA TYR A 19 -6.12 5.13 -4.70
C TYR A 19 -5.54 3.75 -4.35
N ILE A 20 -6.21 3.01 -3.47
CA ILE A 20 -5.78 1.67 -3.05
C ILE A 20 -5.72 0.71 -4.25
N ILE A 21 -6.77 0.69 -5.07
CA ILE A 21 -6.81 -0.15 -6.28
C ILE A 21 -5.66 0.20 -7.23
N GLU A 22 -5.35 1.49 -7.39
CA GLU A 22 -4.23 1.94 -8.22
C GLU A 22 -2.87 1.48 -7.67
N GLN A 23 -2.65 1.51 -6.35
CA GLN A 23 -1.41 0.99 -5.76
C GLN A 23 -1.25 -0.50 -6.02
N TYR A 24 -2.29 -1.31 -5.82
CA TYR A 24 -2.24 -2.74 -6.13
C TYR A 24 -2.01 -3.04 -7.61
N ARG A 25 -2.62 -2.25 -8.51
CA ARG A 25 -2.37 -2.35 -9.95
C ARG A 25 -0.92 -2.05 -10.30
N LYS A 26 -0.33 -0.99 -9.72
CA LYS A 26 1.08 -0.62 -9.93
C LYS A 26 2.03 -1.70 -9.41
N ALA A 27 1.79 -2.22 -8.21
CA ALA A 27 2.59 -3.32 -7.65
C ALA A 27 2.50 -4.58 -8.52
N THR A 28 1.29 -4.97 -8.93
CA THR A 28 1.08 -6.14 -9.81
C THR A 28 1.81 -5.99 -11.14
N LEU A 29 1.75 -4.80 -11.75
CA LEU A 29 2.47 -4.52 -12.98
C LEU A 29 3.99 -4.62 -12.79
N ARG A 30 4.52 -4.08 -11.69
CA ARG A 30 5.95 -4.13 -11.38
C ARG A 30 6.44 -5.56 -11.13
N MET A 31 5.66 -6.38 -10.42
CA MET A 31 5.93 -7.80 -10.24
C MET A 31 5.92 -8.55 -11.58
N SER A 32 4.90 -8.33 -12.42
CA SER A 32 4.81 -8.93 -13.75
C SER A 32 6.02 -8.57 -14.62
N ASN A 33 6.44 -7.30 -14.62
CA ASN A 33 7.63 -6.86 -15.35
C ASN A 33 8.92 -7.50 -14.83
N ALA A 34 9.04 -7.72 -13.51
CA ALA A 34 10.18 -8.43 -12.94
C ALA A 34 10.26 -9.86 -13.46
N LEU A 35 9.13 -10.58 -13.47
CA LEU A 35 9.04 -11.94 -13.99
C LEU A 35 9.34 -12.01 -15.49
N VAL A 36 8.83 -11.07 -16.30
CA VAL A 36 9.15 -11.00 -17.74
C VAL A 36 10.64 -10.77 -17.95
N ARG A 37 11.25 -9.82 -17.23
CA ARG A 37 12.69 -9.54 -17.35
C ARG A 37 13.55 -10.74 -16.94
N GLU A 38 13.16 -11.45 -15.90
CA GLU A 38 13.83 -12.68 -15.46
C GLU A 38 13.73 -13.77 -16.53
N SER A 39 12.55 -13.99 -17.10
CA SER A 39 12.33 -14.98 -18.17
C SER A 39 13.14 -14.70 -19.45
N MET A 40 13.49 -13.43 -19.68
CA MET A 40 14.34 -12.98 -20.78
C MET A 40 15.84 -12.97 -20.42
N CYS A 41 16.20 -13.47 -19.24
CA CYS A 41 17.56 -13.45 -18.67
C CYS A 41 18.16 -12.05 -18.52
N TYR A 42 17.33 -11.00 -18.41
CA TYR A 42 17.80 -9.61 -18.18
C TYR A 42 18.14 -9.32 -16.73
N ILE A 43 17.62 -10.11 -15.80
CA ILE A 43 17.94 -10.05 -14.37
C ILE A 43 18.04 -11.47 -13.82
N HIS A 44 18.72 -11.64 -12.68
CA HIS A 44 18.75 -12.93 -12.02
C HIS A 44 17.46 -13.17 -11.23
N SER A 45 17.16 -14.44 -10.96
CA SER A 45 15.97 -14.81 -10.18
C SER A 45 15.99 -14.20 -8.77
N THR A 46 17.17 -13.99 -8.19
CA THR A 46 17.34 -13.27 -6.90
C THR A 46 16.85 -11.82 -6.99
N ASP A 47 17.20 -11.10 -8.04
CA ASP A 47 16.80 -9.71 -8.26
C ASP A 47 15.29 -9.62 -8.48
N ALA A 48 14.72 -10.58 -9.22
CA ALA A 48 13.28 -10.67 -9.41
C ALA A 48 12.54 -10.90 -8.08
N CYS A 49 13.09 -11.78 -7.22
CA CYS A 49 12.54 -12.02 -5.89
C CYS A 49 12.62 -10.78 -4.99
N ASP A 50 13.71 -10.03 -5.04
CA ASP A 50 13.87 -8.77 -4.30
C ASP A 50 12.81 -7.75 -4.74
N ILE A 51 12.64 -7.54 -6.05
CA ILE A 51 11.62 -6.62 -6.58
C ILE A 51 10.21 -7.05 -6.15
N ILE A 52 9.90 -8.35 -6.19
CA ILE A 52 8.59 -8.86 -5.78
C ILE A 52 8.36 -8.64 -4.28
N ARG A 53 9.38 -8.88 -3.45
CA ARG A 53 9.31 -8.61 -2.01
C ARG A 53 9.05 -7.14 -1.72
N ASP A 54 9.76 -6.24 -2.40
CA ASP A 54 9.53 -4.79 -2.28
C ASP A 54 8.10 -4.42 -2.66
N CYS A 55 7.57 -4.98 -3.75
CA CYS A 55 6.18 -4.70 -4.18
C CYS A 55 5.14 -5.17 -3.17
N ILE A 56 5.39 -6.30 -2.49
CA ILE A 56 4.49 -6.82 -1.44
C ILE A 56 4.56 -5.92 -0.21
N SER A 57 5.76 -5.55 0.24
CA SER A 57 5.95 -4.63 1.36
C SER A 57 5.34 -3.25 1.09
N ASP A 58 5.46 -2.75 -0.14
CA ASP A 58 4.80 -1.52 -0.59
C ASP A 58 3.26 -1.60 -0.52
N CYS A 59 2.67 -2.80 -0.47
CA CYS A 59 1.23 -3.02 -0.36
C CYS A 59 0.75 -3.31 1.08
N ASP A 60 1.67 -3.47 2.04
CA ASP A 60 1.31 -3.77 3.44
C ASP A 60 0.67 -2.57 4.16
N PHE A 61 0.62 -1.38 3.55
CA PHE A 61 -0.07 -0.22 4.10
C PHE A 61 -1.55 -0.47 4.38
N ILE A 62 -2.18 -1.47 3.74
CA ILE A 62 -3.58 -1.83 4.01
C ILE A 62 -3.80 -2.27 5.46
N ARG A 63 -2.73 -2.67 6.16
CA ARG A 63 -2.76 -3.06 7.57
C ARG A 63 -2.62 -1.88 8.51
N ASN A 64 -2.51 -0.65 7.99
CA ASN A 64 -2.46 0.55 8.80
C ASN A 64 -3.81 0.72 9.51
N HIS A 65 -3.78 0.89 10.84
CA HIS A 65 -5.00 1.11 11.63
C HIS A 65 -5.68 2.42 11.21
N GLU A 66 -4.88 3.46 10.94
CA GLU A 66 -5.27 4.74 10.36
C GLU A 66 -5.20 4.75 8.82
N LEU A 67 -5.77 3.72 8.18
CA LEU A 67 -5.74 3.59 6.72
C LEU A 67 -6.33 4.80 5.99
N ALA A 68 -7.43 5.37 6.51
CA ALA A 68 -8.07 6.54 5.91
C ALA A 68 -7.15 7.76 5.93
N ALA A 69 -6.60 8.09 7.10
CA ALA A 69 -5.68 9.22 7.26
C ALA A 69 -4.38 8.99 6.47
N TYR A 70 -3.87 7.76 6.43
CA TYR A 70 -2.72 7.42 5.59
C TYR A 70 -2.98 7.72 4.11
N VAL A 71 -4.13 7.31 3.57
CA VAL A 71 -4.47 7.58 2.17
C VAL A 71 -4.68 9.07 1.94
N ASP A 72 -5.33 9.79 2.85
CA ASP A 72 -5.51 11.24 2.74
C ASP A 72 -4.18 11.99 2.73
N MET A 73 -3.20 11.55 3.53
CA MET A 73 -1.84 12.07 3.48
C MET A 73 -1.20 11.81 2.12
N LYS A 74 -1.35 10.60 1.56
CA LYS A 74 -0.81 10.26 0.23
C LYS A 74 -1.49 11.02 -0.91
N LEU A 75 -2.75 11.40 -0.74
CA LEU A 75 -3.49 12.27 -1.64
C LEU A 75 -3.21 13.77 -1.41
N GLY A 76 -2.41 14.12 -0.39
CA GLY A 76 -2.06 15.50 -0.06
C GLY A 76 -3.20 16.31 0.57
N LYS A 77 -4.23 15.64 1.09
CA LYS A 77 -5.37 16.27 1.78
C LYS A 77 -5.03 16.68 3.20
N ILE A 78 -4.14 15.92 3.84
CA ILE A 78 -3.53 16.24 5.13
C ILE A 78 -2.02 16.21 4.99
N SER A 79 -1.33 16.98 5.83
CA SER A 79 0.12 16.94 5.94
C SER A 79 0.61 15.69 6.68
N GLY A 80 1.89 15.37 6.53
CA GLY A 80 2.51 14.30 7.31
C GLY A 80 2.58 14.61 8.80
N GLU A 81 2.48 15.87 9.21
CA GLU A 81 2.40 16.26 10.63
C GLU A 81 1.02 15.97 11.21
N GLU A 82 -0.04 16.38 10.50
CA GLU A 82 -1.41 16.04 10.87
C GLU A 82 -1.64 14.53 10.92
N TYR A 83 -1.06 13.78 9.98
CA TYR A 83 -1.11 12.32 10.02
C TYR A 83 -0.44 11.74 11.28
N ARG A 84 0.74 12.24 11.66
CA ARG A 84 1.42 11.78 12.88
C ARG A 84 0.61 12.10 14.13
N ASP A 85 -0.02 13.26 14.19
CA ASP A 85 -0.86 13.66 15.32
C ASP A 85 -2.08 12.74 15.46
N ILE A 86 -2.69 12.31 14.35
CA ILE A 86 -3.82 11.36 14.37
C ILE A 86 -3.36 10.01 14.93
N VAL A 87 -2.27 9.45 14.39
CA VAL A 87 -1.73 8.15 14.82
C VAL A 87 -1.33 8.17 16.30
N LEU A 88 -0.66 9.23 16.76
CA LEU A 88 -0.19 9.34 18.14
C LEU A 88 -1.32 9.62 19.15
N ARG A 89 -2.48 10.14 18.71
CA ARG A 89 -3.64 10.34 19.57
C ARG A 89 -4.39 9.04 19.83
N GLU A 90 -4.45 8.13 18.87
CA GLU A 90 -5.04 6.80 19.10
C GLU A 90 -4.19 5.94 20.04
N ASP A 91 -2.86 6.05 20.00
CA ASP A 91 -1.97 5.30 20.91
C ASP A 91 -2.09 5.73 22.40
N ALA A 92 -2.78 6.84 22.68
CA ALA A 92 -2.95 7.41 24.02
C ALA A 92 -4.28 7.04 24.70
N ASP A 93 -5.24 6.47 23.96
CA ASP A 93 -6.57 6.03 24.43
C ASP A 93 -6.65 4.49 24.55
#